data_AF-A0A6B3N5S4-F1
#
_entry.id   AF-A0A6B3N5S4-F1
#
_cell.length_a   1.000
_cell.length_b   1.000
_cell.length_c   1.000
_cell.angle_alpha   90.00
_cell.angle_beta   90.00
_cell.angle_gamma   90.00
#
_symmetry.space_group_name_H-M   'P 1'
#
loop_
_entity.id
_entity.type
_entity.pdbx_description
1 polymer ?
#
loop_
_entity_poly.entity_id
_entity_poly.type
_entity_poly.pdbx_seq_one_letter_code
_entity_poly.pdbx_strand_id
1 'polypeptide(L)'
;GPFAKLGPLRDSQMANLAGVTAAIALIVIATIGLSIYGTVTFKKELKTVPRPTFVTRVPEVPETIQTADGWSQFAGAFLVGGAGGAIFAYLLVNNLSMIQGMMS
;
A
#
# COMPACT_ATOMS: atom_id res chain seq x y z
N GLY A 1 -5.55 6.07 -12.08
CA GLY A 1 -6.35 5.68 -10.89
C GLY A 1 -7.29 6.79 -10.45
N PRO A 2 -8.02 6.64 -9.32
CA PRO A 2 -8.99 7.64 -8.84
C PRO A 2 -8.33 9.00 -8.61
N PHE A 3 -7.10 9.07 -8.09
CA PHE A 3 -6.36 10.32 -7.89
C PHE A 3 -6.01 11.07 -9.19
N ALA A 4 -5.88 10.38 -10.33
CA ALA A 4 -5.65 11.01 -11.62
C ALA A 4 -6.94 11.53 -12.27
N LYS A 5 -8.09 10.89 -11.99
CA LYS A 5 -9.40 11.26 -12.57
C LYS A 5 -10.23 12.20 -11.70
N LEU A 6 -10.08 12.13 -10.37
CA LEU A 6 -10.85 12.88 -9.37
C LEU A 6 -9.99 13.88 -8.60
N GLY A 7 -8.72 14.05 -8.98
CA GLY A 7 -7.83 15.02 -8.36
C GLY A 7 -8.16 16.47 -8.78
N PRO A 8 -7.82 17.47 -7.95
CA PRO A 8 -8.11 18.87 -8.24
C PRO A 8 -7.42 19.40 -9.52
N LEU A 9 -6.39 18.70 -10.01
CA LEU A 9 -5.63 19.02 -11.23
C LEU A 9 -5.99 18.13 -12.43
N ARG A 10 -7.16 17.46 -12.40
CA ARG A 10 -7.61 16.51 -13.45
C ARG A 10 -7.63 17.07 -14.87
N ASP A 11 -7.87 18.37 -15.01
CA ASP A 11 -7.99 19.07 -16.30
C ASP A 11 -6.65 19.66 -16.78
N SER A 12 -5.57 19.46 -16.02
CA SER A 12 -4.23 19.94 -16.37
C SER A 12 -3.42 18.87 -17.11
N GLN A 13 -2.47 19.31 -17.94
CA GLN A 13 -1.50 18.45 -18.61
C GLN A 13 -0.64 17.62 -17.62
N MET A 14 -0.65 18.00 -16.34
CA MET A 14 0.08 17.36 -15.24
C MET A 14 -0.79 16.43 -14.38
N ALA A 15 -2.02 16.11 -14.79
CA ALA A 15 -2.95 15.26 -14.02
C ALA A 15 -2.37 13.90 -13.64
N ASN A 16 -1.58 13.27 -14.52
CA ASN A 16 -0.94 11.98 -14.25
C ASN A 16 0.16 12.09 -13.19
N LEU A 17 0.98 13.14 -13.24
CA LEU A 17 2.03 13.40 -12.24
C LEU A 17 1.41 13.71 -10.88
N ALA A 18 0.39 14.56 -10.83
CA ALA A 18 -0.34 14.89 -9.61
C ALA A 18 -1.01 13.64 -8.99
N GLY A 19 -1.58 12.77 -9.84
CA GLY A 19 -2.21 11.53 -9.39
C GLY A 19 -1.22 10.52 -8.77
N VAL A 20 0.00 10.44 -9.30
CA VAL A 20 1.04 9.54 -8.77
C VAL A 20 1.63 10.06 -7.47
N THR A 21 1.91 11.36 -7.39
CA THR A 21 2.37 11.99 -6.15
C THR A 21 1.34 11.85 -5.02
N ALA A 22 0.05 12.02 -5.33
CA ALA A 22 -1.03 11.80 -4.38
C ALA A 22 -1.14 10.32 -3.94
N ALA A 23 -0.95 9.38 -4.86
CA ALA A 23 -0.91 7.95 -4.53
C ALA A 23 0.27 7.61 -3.60
N ILE A 24 1.47 8.13 -3.90
CA ILE A 24 2.66 7.93 -3.06
C ILE A 24 2.44 8.53 -1.66
N ALA A 25 1.88 9.75 -1.58
CA ALA A 25 1.57 10.38 -0.30
C ALA A 25 0.59 9.53 0.54
N LEU A 26 -0.43 8.94 -0.09
CA LEU A 26 -1.36 8.04 0.58
C LEU A 26 -0.68 6.74 1.05
N ILE A 27 0.19 6.15 0.24
CA ILE A 27 0.96 4.95 0.62
C ILE A 27 1.84 5.24 1.83
N VAL A 28 2.49 6.41 1.89
CA VAL A 28 3.30 6.83 3.04
C VAL A 28 2.44 6.97 4.30
N ILE A 29 1.28 7.65 4.22
CA ILE A 29 0.37 7.80 5.35
C ILE A 29 -0.12 6.43 5.86
N ALA A 30 -0.51 5.54 4.93
CA ALA A 30 -0.92 4.19 5.27
C ALA A 30 0.22 3.39 5.93
N THR A 31 1.46 3.52 5.43
CA THR A 31 2.65 2.87 6.01
C THR A 31 2.91 3.34 7.45
N ILE A 32 2.76 4.63 7.72
CA ILE A 32 2.89 5.19 9.08
C ILE A 32 1.80 4.61 9.97
N GLY A 33 0.55 4.55 9.50
CA GLY A 33 -0.56 3.94 10.23
C GLY A 33 -0.32 2.47 10.55
N LEU A 34 0.16 1.69 9.58
CA LEU A 34 0.56 0.29 9.77
C LEU A 34 1.69 0.16 10.80
N SER A 35 2.72 1.00 10.70
CA SER A 35 3.87 0.98 11.62
C SER A 35 3.45 1.28 13.06
N ILE A 36 2.57 2.27 13.25
CA ILE A 36 1.98 2.56 14.57
C ILE A 36 1.18 1.36 15.05
N TYR A 37 0.28 0.81 14.22
CA TYR A 37 -0.55 -0.35 14.59
C TYR A 37 0.29 -1.54 15.07
N GLY A 38 1.36 -1.91 14.34
CA GLY A 38 2.24 -2.99 14.77
C GLY A 38 2.94 -2.69 16.10
N THR A 39 3.35 -1.44 16.27
CA THR A 39 3.97 -0.98 17.50
C THR A 39 3.00 -1.01 18.68
N VAL A 40 1.73 -0.64 18.54
CA VAL A 40 0.79 -0.69 19.69
C VAL A 40 0.30 -2.10 19.95
N THR A 41 0.04 -2.88 18.90
CA THR A 41 -0.54 -4.23 18.97
C THR A 41 0.44 -5.26 19.49
N PHE A 42 1.73 -5.16 19.11
CA PHE A 42 2.72 -6.20 19.38
C PHE A 42 3.82 -5.81 20.39
N LYS A 43 4.06 -4.51 20.65
CA LYS A 43 5.17 -4.06 21.52
C LYS A 43 4.92 -4.21 23.03
N LYS A 44 3.80 -4.79 23.47
CA LYS A 44 3.47 -4.95 24.91
C LYS A 44 2.99 -6.32 25.36
N GLU A 45 2.90 -7.32 24.48
CA GLU A 45 2.35 -8.62 24.87
C GLU A 45 3.40 -9.73 24.73
N LEU A 46 4.38 -9.73 25.64
CA LEU A 46 4.83 -10.97 26.31
C LEU A 46 3.79 -11.36 27.36
N LYS A 47 2.52 -11.42 26.95
CA LYS A 47 1.43 -11.88 27.79
C LYS A 47 0.78 -13.03 27.05
N THR A 48 0.95 -14.20 27.64
CA THR A 48 0.27 -15.46 27.37
C THR A 48 -1.22 -15.34 27.68
N VAL A 49 -1.91 -14.39 27.04
CA VAL A 49 -3.37 -14.33 27.00
C VAL A 49 -3.76 -14.87 25.63
N PRO A 50 -4.59 -15.93 25.55
CA PRO A 50 -5.16 -16.36 24.29
C PRO A 50 -5.93 -15.17 23.69
N ARG A 51 -5.39 -14.56 22.64
CA ARG A 51 -6.08 -13.48 21.93
C ARG A 51 -7.36 -14.05 21.32
N PRO A 52 -8.47 -13.28 21.30
CA PRO A 52 -9.68 -13.72 20.64
C PRO A 52 -9.33 -14.00 19.18
N THR A 53 -9.61 -15.21 18.73
CA THR A 53 -9.41 -15.68 17.37
C THR A 53 -10.11 -14.70 16.43
N PHE A 54 -9.36 -13.78 15.81
CA PHE A 54 -9.88 -12.87 14.79
C PHE A 54 -10.15 -13.64 13.50
N VAL A 55 -10.77 -14.81 13.59
CA VAL A 55 -11.02 -15.59 12.39
C VAL A 55 -12.17 -16.57 12.52
N THR A 56 -13.24 -16.29 11.79
CA THR A 56 -14.26 -17.29 11.39
C THR A 56 -14.09 -17.73 9.93
N ARG A 57 -13.05 -17.26 9.20
CA ARG A 57 -12.91 -17.48 7.74
C ARG A 57 -11.55 -18.00 7.21
N VAL A 58 -10.45 -17.80 7.93
CA VAL A 58 -9.08 -18.30 7.63
C VAL A 58 -8.60 -19.23 8.76
N PRO A 59 -8.47 -20.54 8.54
CA PRO A 59 -8.19 -21.49 9.61
C PRO A 59 -6.82 -21.30 10.28
N GLU A 60 -5.87 -20.61 9.62
CA GLU A 60 -4.52 -20.43 10.15
C GLU A 60 -3.94 -19.10 9.64
N VAL A 61 -3.66 -18.18 10.55
CA VAL A 61 -2.99 -16.92 10.22
C VAL A 61 -1.50 -17.13 10.45
N PRO A 62 -0.61 -16.82 9.49
CA PRO A 62 0.82 -17.02 9.66
C PRO A 62 1.33 -16.35 10.94
N GLU A 63 2.02 -17.09 11.80
CA GLU A 63 2.55 -16.56 13.06
C GLU A 63 3.58 -15.44 12.83
N THR A 64 4.22 -15.43 11.67
CA THR A 64 5.25 -14.46 11.28
C THR A 64 4.72 -13.03 11.29
N ILE A 65 3.51 -12.78 10.78
CA ILE A 65 2.89 -11.45 10.77
C ILE A 65 2.30 -11.03 12.12
N GLN A 66 2.27 -11.94 13.10
CA GLN A 66 1.72 -11.68 14.44
C GLN A 66 2.79 -11.22 15.44
N THR A 67 3.98 -10.85 14.95
CA THR A 67 5.10 -10.31 15.73
C THR A 67 5.37 -8.86 15.36
N ALA A 68 5.96 -8.09 16.29
CA ALA A 68 6.35 -6.70 16.01
C ALA A 68 7.34 -6.60 14.84
N ASP A 69 8.29 -7.54 14.76
CA ASP A 69 9.30 -7.60 13.71
C ASP A 69 8.69 -7.97 12.36
N GLY A 70 7.85 -9.00 12.30
CA GLY A 70 7.18 -9.39 11.05
C GLY A 70 6.19 -8.33 10.56
N TRP A 71 5.53 -7.62 11.47
CA TRP A 71 4.66 -6.49 11.08
C TRP A 71 5.47 -5.30 10.56
N SER A 72 6.64 -5.03 11.13
CA SER A 72 7.56 -4.01 10.63
C SER A 72 8.07 -4.34 9.22
N GLN A 73 8.44 -5.60 8.97
CA GLN A 73 8.82 -6.07 7.64
C GLN A 73 7.67 -5.95 6.63
N PHE A 74 6.44 -6.28 7.03
CA PHE A 74 5.26 -6.10 6.21
C PHE A 74 5.01 -4.62 5.86
N ALA A 75 5.09 -3.72 6.83
CA ALA A 75 4.95 -2.29 6.58
C ALA A 75 6.02 -1.74 5.62
N GLY A 76 7.27 -2.20 5.77
CA GLY A 76 8.35 -1.87 4.84
C GLY A 76 8.09 -2.40 3.42
N ALA A 77 7.66 -3.65 3.29
CA ALA A 77 7.30 -4.24 2.00
C ALA A 77 6.10 -3.54 1.35
N PHE A 78 5.11 -3.11 2.14
CA PHE A 78 3.97 -2.33 1.66
C PHE A 78 4.40 -0.97 1.09
N LEU A 79 5.34 -0.28 1.75
CA LEU A 79 5.87 0.99 1.25
C LEU A 79 6.58 0.82 -0.09
N VAL A 80 7.52 -0.14 -0.16
CA VAL A 80 8.32 -0.39 -1.36
C VAL A 80 7.44 -0.88 -2.51
N GLY A 81 6.55 -1.84 -2.23
CA GLY A 81 5.60 -2.38 -3.22
C GLY A 81 4.59 -1.33 -3.67
N GLY A 82 4.07 -0.51 -2.77
CA GLY A 82 3.15 0.57 -3.08
C GLY A 82 3.80 1.64 -3.96
N ALA A 83 5.01 2.12 -3.59
CA ALA A 83 5.75 3.10 -4.37
C ALA A 83 6.11 2.54 -5.76
N GLY A 84 6.59 1.29 -5.84
CA GLY A 84 6.88 0.61 -7.10
C GLY A 84 5.64 0.46 -7.99
N GLY A 85 4.50 0.07 -7.41
CA GLY A 85 3.23 -0.05 -8.12
C GLY A 85 2.70 1.29 -8.64
N ALA A 86 2.85 2.37 -7.86
CA ALA A 86 2.47 3.71 -8.29
C ALA A 86 3.32 4.20 -9.48
N ILE A 87 4.64 3.95 -9.46
CA ILE A 87 5.55 4.24 -10.57
C ILE A 87 5.22 3.37 -11.79
N PHE A 88 4.96 2.08 -11.60
CA PHE A 88 4.59 1.19 -12.69
C PHE A 88 3.28 1.64 -13.37
N ALA A 89 2.28 2.02 -12.59
CA ALA A 89 1.04 2.59 -13.12
C ALA A 89 1.26 3.90 -13.89
N TYR A 90 2.19 4.75 -13.42
CA TYR A 90 2.59 5.96 -14.14
C TYR A 90 3.20 5.64 -15.51
N LEU A 91 4.13 4.68 -15.54
CA LEU A 91 4.79 4.25 -16.78
C LEU A 91 3.79 3.64 -17.76
N LEU A 92 2.84 2.84 -17.29
CA LEU A 92 1.78 2.28 -18.14
C LEU A 92 0.90 3.38 -18.77
N VAL A 93 0.51 4.38 -17.99
CA VAL A 93 -0.34 5.48 -18.50
C VAL A 93 0.43 6.36 -19.49
N ASN A 94 1.72 6.62 -19.26
CA ASN A 94 2.53 7.42 -20.19
C ASN A 94 2.85 6.69 -21.50
N ASN A 95 2.95 5.36 -21.49
CA ASN A 95 3.27 4.56 -22.68
C ASN A 95 2.03 3.89 -23.29
N LEU A 96 0.82 4.29 -22.86
CA LEU A 96 -0.44 3.66 -23.28
C LEU A 96 -0.63 3.73 -24.81
N SER A 97 -0.24 4.84 -25.43
CA SER A 97 -0.29 5.05 -26.88
C SER A 97 0.61 4.10 -27.67
N MET A 98 1.82 3.83 -27.16
CA MET A 98 2.74 2.86 -27.76
C MET A 98 2.22 1.43 -27.62
N ILE A 99 1.69 1.08 -26.44
CA ILE A 99 1.11 -0.25 -26.16
C ILE A 99 -0.13 -0.50 -27.03
N GLN A 100 -0.99 0.51 -27.21
CA GLN A 100 -2.14 0.42 -28.10
C GLN A 100 -1.73 0.25 -29.58
N GLY A 101 -0.67 0.94 -30.01
CA GLY A 101 -0.13 0.79 -31.38
C GLY A 101 0.52 -0.56 -31.67
N MET A 102 0.86 -1.36 -30.65
CA MET A 102 1.37 -2.73 -30.81
C MET A 102 0.25 -3.79 -30.82
N MET A 103 -0.96 -3.42 -30.40
CA MET A 103 -2.13 -4.31 -30.35
C MET A 103 -3.04 -4.20 -31.58
N SER A 104 -2.81 -3.21 -32.45
CA SER A 104 -3.45 -3.06 -33.77
C SER A 104 -2.62 -3.72 -34.87
#